data_AF-K2CA65-F1
#
_entry.id   AF-K2CA65-F1
#
_cell.length_a   1.000
_cell.length_b   1.000
_cell.length_c   1.000
_cell.angle_alpha   90.00
_cell.angle_beta   90.00
_cell.angle_gamma   90.00
#
_symmetry.space_group_name_H-M   'P 1'
#
loop_
_entity.id
_entity.type
_entity.pdbx_description
1 polymer ?
#
loop_
_entity_poly.entity_id
_entity_poly.type
_entity_poly.pdbx_seq_one_letter_code
_entity_poly.pdbx_strand_id
1 'polypeptide(L)'
;MQKRLSICLITLFILAGSLCVEAVYLVHEHGELPLLSYTASVEINDQIAVTSLVMVFHNPNEHAVQAGINFPISETAAIHKYTLTDSEGNVLVDSETESNSAVDTFSDTDQKAQGSFTAGTSNVASRARVTLLIEYSELLPYRSGKAVYTLPFALKEKQNTKLETTSIKISIRDQNEIANVVSNWQSVSTNKADKGTWNVEFEQNKYLPENDFMLN
;
A
#
# COMPACT_ATOMS: atom_id res chain seq x y z
N MET A 1 28.30 30.89 49.71
CA MET A 1 28.35 31.06 48.24
C MET A 1 28.64 29.69 47.62
N GLN A 2 27.62 28.97 47.15
CA GLN A 2 27.69 28.06 45.99
C GLN A 2 26.30 27.41 45.77
N LYS A 3 25.70 27.78 44.64
CA LYS A 3 24.49 27.20 44.07
C LYS A 3 24.80 25.77 43.61
N ARG A 4 23.90 24.81 43.86
CA ARG A 4 23.79 23.61 43.04
C ARG A 4 22.39 23.54 42.46
N LEU A 5 22.33 23.95 41.19
CA LEU A 5 21.19 23.92 40.31
C LEU A 5 21.02 22.46 39.85
N SER A 6 20.03 21.74 40.39
CA SER A 6 19.68 20.41 39.89
C SER A 6 18.96 20.57 38.56
N ILE A 7 19.67 20.32 37.47
CA ILE A 7 19.13 20.21 36.12
C ILE A 7 18.46 18.84 36.02
N CYS A 8 17.13 18.83 36.02
CA CYS A 8 16.34 17.63 35.73
C CYS A 8 16.35 17.42 34.21
N LEU A 9 17.21 16.53 33.75
CA LEU A 9 17.31 16.14 32.35
C LEU A 9 16.15 15.16 32.06
N ILE A 10 15.03 15.67 31.56
CA ILE A 10 13.93 14.86 31.04
C ILE A 10 14.38 14.38 29.65
N THR A 11 14.92 13.17 29.58
CA THR A 11 15.18 12.46 28.33
C THR A 11 13.84 12.03 27.72
N LEU A 12 13.37 12.83 26.77
CA LEU A 12 12.22 12.51 25.92
C LEU A 12 12.64 11.39 24.97
N PHE A 13 12.30 10.14 25.29
CA PHE A 13 12.39 9.00 24.38
C PHE A 13 11.29 9.16 23.32
N ILE A 14 11.60 9.84 22.21
CA ILE A 14 10.77 9.75 21.01
C ILE A 14 11.06 8.37 20.42
N LEU A 15 10.22 7.40 20.76
CA LEU A 15 10.17 6.12 20.06
C LEU A 15 9.56 6.41 18.68
N ALA A 16 10.38 6.87 17.74
CA ALA A 16 10.04 6.83 16.33
C ALA A 16 10.09 5.36 15.93
N GLY A 17 8.98 4.64 16.11
CA GLY A 17 8.79 3.36 15.48
C GLY A 17 8.84 3.60 13.97
N SER A 18 9.97 3.28 13.35
CA SER A 18 10.03 3.11 11.91
C SER A 18 9.12 1.94 11.57
N LEU A 19 7.85 2.23 11.30
CA LEU A 19 7.03 1.34 10.49
C LEU A 19 7.64 1.42 9.09
N CYS A 20 8.70 0.65 8.84
CA CYS A 20 9.00 0.25 7.47
C CYS A 20 7.83 -0.64 7.07
N VAL A 21 6.82 -0.02 6.47
CA VAL A 21 5.77 -0.77 5.83
C VAL A 21 6.44 -1.41 4.63
N GLU A 22 6.40 -2.74 4.59
CA GLU A 22 6.93 -3.55 3.49
C GLU A 22 6.11 -3.23 2.21
N ALA A 23 6.54 -3.51 0.98
CA ALA A 23 5.63 -3.39 -0.17
C ALA A 23 4.76 -4.65 -0.34
N VAL A 24 3.88 -4.65 -1.34
CA VAL A 24 3.05 -5.81 -1.68
C VAL A 24 3.83 -6.81 -2.53
N TYR A 25 3.74 -8.10 -2.19
CA TYR A 25 4.48 -9.15 -2.90
C TYR A 25 3.68 -10.44 -3.09
N LEU A 26 4.07 -11.19 -4.11
CA LEU A 26 3.76 -12.61 -4.24
C LEU A 26 4.96 -13.42 -3.76
N VAL A 27 4.80 -14.14 -2.65
CA VAL A 27 5.86 -14.88 -1.96
C VAL A 27 5.78 -16.36 -2.31
N HIS A 28 6.91 -16.97 -2.65
CA HIS A 28 7.08 -18.41 -2.87
C HIS A 28 8.26 -18.95 -2.05
N GLU A 29 8.47 -20.27 -2.06
CA GLU A 29 9.47 -20.96 -1.22
C GLU A 29 10.90 -20.36 -1.30
N HIS A 30 11.26 -19.80 -2.45
CA HIS A 30 12.62 -19.31 -2.72
C HIS A 30 12.72 -17.78 -2.84
N GLY A 31 11.66 -17.04 -2.49
CA GLY A 31 11.68 -15.57 -2.51
C GLY A 31 10.37 -14.94 -2.98
N GLU A 32 10.49 -13.77 -3.60
CA GLU A 32 9.36 -12.95 -4.05
C GLU A 32 9.37 -12.87 -5.59
N LEU A 33 8.18 -12.84 -6.18
CA LEU A 33 8.06 -12.56 -7.61
C LEU A 33 8.31 -11.07 -7.88
N PRO A 34 9.13 -10.72 -8.88
CA PRO A 34 9.35 -9.33 -9.27
C PRO A 34 8.06 -8.68 -9.76
N LEU A 35 7.83 -7.45 -9.29
CA LEU A 35 6.75 -6.58 -9.71
C LEU A 35 7.17 -5.85 -10.99
N LEU A 36 6.29 -5.85 -11.99
CA LEU A 36 6.47 -5.18 -13.28
C LEU A 36 5.69 -3.88 -13.35
N SER A 37 4.44 -3.86 -12.89
CA SER A 37 3.57 -2.69 -12.99
C SER A 37 2.79 -2.48 -11.70
N TYR A 38 2.59 -1.21 -11.34
CA TYR A 38 1.89 -0.81 -10.13
C TYR A 38 0.93 0.34 -10.43
N THR A 39 -0.36 0.08 -10.32
CA THR A 39 -1.42 1.08 -10.51
C THR A 39 -2.26 1.18 -9.25
N ALA A 40 -2.41 2.38 -8.73
CA ALA A 40 -3.25 2.67 -7.57
C ALA A 40 -4.30 3.73 -7.91
N SER A 41 -5.56 3.45 -7.58
CA SER A 41 -6.66 4.40 -7.60
C SER A 41 -7.19 4.55 -6.18
N VAL A 42 -7.19 5.76 -5.65
CA VAL A 42 -7.54 6.04 -4.25
C VAL A 42 -8.61 7.11 -4.19
N GLU A 43 -9.67 6.84 -3.44
CA GLU A 43 -10.68 7.83 -3.09
C GLU A 43 -10.65 8.09 -1.58
N ILE A 44 -10.38 9.33 -1.19
CA ILE A 44 -10.36 9.75 0.20
C ILE A 44 -11.58 10.65 0.44
N ASN A 45 -12.53 10.19 1.25
CA ASN A 45 -13.73 10.95 1.62
C ASN A 45 -13.80 11.06 3.15
N ASP A 46 -13.79 12.29 3.68
CA ASP A 46 -13.96 12.58 5.11
C ASP A 46 -13.13 11.65 6.03
N GLN A 47 -11.81 11.55 5.74
CA GLN A 47 -10.81 10.72 6.45
C GLN A 47 -10.81 9.22 6.14
N ILE A 48 -11.74 8.71 5.33
CA ILE A 48 -11.75 7.30 4.91
C ILE A 48 -11.12 7.20 3.53
N ALA A 49 -10.08 6.38 3.39
CA ALA A 49 -9.50 6.05 2.09
C ALA A 49 -10.04 4.71 1.58
N VAL A 50 -10.42 4.65 0.31
CA VAL A 50 -10.74 3.43 -0.44
C VAL A 50 -9.72 3.30 -1.54
N THR A 51 -8.97 2.21 -1.55
CA THR A 51 -7.84 2.00 -2.46
C THR A 51 -8.05 0.75 -3.28
N SER A 52 -7.93 0.90 -4.60
CA SER A 52 -7.86 -0.20 -5.57
C SER A 52 -6.43 -0.26 -6.14
N LEU A 53 -5.77 -1.39 -5.93
CA LEU A 53 -4.44 -1.69 -6.43
C LEU A 53 -4.52 -2.72 -7.54
N VAL A 54 -3.83 -2.46 -8.64
CA VAL A 54 -3.60 -3.42 -9.72
C VAL A 54 -2.10 -3.57 -9.92
N MET A 55 -1.61 -4.78 -9.71
CA MET A 55 -0.20 -5.11 -9.74
C MET A 55 0.07 -6.27 -10.68
N VAL A 56 1.10 -6.14 -11.52
CA VAL A 56 1.49 -7.21 -12.45
C VAL A 56 2.82 -7.78 -12.01
N PHE A 57 2.86 -9.07 -11.69
CA PHE A 57 4.07 -9.79 -11.32
C PHE A 57 4.51 -10.72 -12.46
N HIS A 58 5.77 -11.15 -12.43
CA HIS A 58 6.30 -12.11 -13.39
C HIS A 58 7.10 -13.21 -12.70
N ASN A 59 6.90 -14.46 -13.10
CA ASN A 59 7.71 -15.58 -12.66
C ASN A 59 9.00 -15.69 -13.51
N PRO A 60 10.19 -15.35 -12.97
CA PRO A 60 11.44 -15.43 -13.71
C PRO A 60 11.99 -16.86 -13.81
N ASN A 61 11.36 -17.84 -13.18
CA ASN A 61 11.84 -19.22 -13.17
C ASN A 61 11.42 -19.98 -14.43
N GLU A 62 12.18 -21.01 -14.78
CA GLU A 62 11.86 -21.96 -15.86
C GLU A 62 10.81 -23.01 -15.45
N HIS A 63 10.40 -22.99 -14.20
CA HIS A 63 9.37 -23.87 -13.64
C HIS A 63 8.26 -23.04 -12.99
N ALA A 64 7.12 -23.68 -12.83
CA ALA A 64 5.99 -23.08 -12.15
C ALA A 64 6.24 -23.00 -10.64
N VAL A 65 5.75 -21.94 -9.99
CA VAL A 65 5.97 -21.71 -8.56
C VAL A 65 4.63 -21.53 -7.84
N GLN A 66 4.53 -22.04 -6.62
CA GLN A 66 3.38 -21.77 -5.77
C GLN A 66 3.64 -20.46 -5.02
N ALA A 67 2.85 -19.45 -5.32
CA ALA A 67 2.98 -18.12 -4.72
C ALA A 67 1.73 -17.75 -3.94
N GLY A 68 1.91 -17.16 -2.76
CA GLY A 68 0.85 -16.57 -1.94
C GLY A 68 0.98 -15.05 -1.86
N ILE A 69 -0.14 -14.38 -1.57
CA ILE A 69 -0.17 -12.91 -1.47
C ILE A 69 0.32 -12.53 -0.08
N ASN A 70 1.26 -11.59 -0.01
CA ASN A 70 1.62 -10.87 1.23
C ASN A 70 1.42 -9.37 1.01
N PHE A 71 0.43 -8.81 1.69
CA PHE A 71 0.04 -7.41 1.56
C PHE A 71 0.11 -6.71 2.92
N PRO A 72 1.05 -5.79 3.12
CA PRO A 72 1.11 -5.00 4.34
C PRO A 72 -0.04 -4.02 4.39
N ILE A 73 -0.77 -4.04 5.49
CA ILE A 73 -1.97 -3.23 5.69
C ILE A 73 -1.97 -2.61 7.08
N SER A 74 -2.58 -1.43 7.20
CA SER A 74 -2.76 -0.80 8.50
C SER A 74 -3.71 -1.61 9.38
N GLU A 75 -3.60 -1.42 10.70
CA GLU A 75 -4.50 -2.11 11.65
C GLU A 75 -5.97 -1.74 11.41
N THR A 76 -6.22 -0.50 10.96
CA THR A 76 -7.55 0.04 10.63
C THR A 76 -8.05 -0.38 9.24
N ALA A 77 -7.25 -1.09 8.44
CA ALA A 77 -7.63 -1.49 7.10
C ALA A 77 -8.59 -2.70 7.09
N ALA A 78 -9.54 -2.63 6.16
CA ALA A 78 -10.50 -3.65 5.79
C ALA A 78 -10.26 -4.04 4.32
N ILE A 79 -9.94 -5.30 4.05
CA ILE A 79 -9.87 -5.80 2.66
C ILE A 79 -11.29 -6.19 2.24
N HIS A 80 -11.70 -5.70 1.07
CA HIS A 80 -13.01 -5.99 0.48
C HIS A 80 -12.90 -7.08 -0.59
N LYS A 81 -11.82 -7.03 -1.37
CA LYS A 81 -11.64 -7.89 -2.53
C LYS A 81 -10.17 -8.14 -2.79
N TYR A 82 -9.85 -9.36 -3.19
CA TYR A 82 -8.60 -9.63 -3.87
C TYR A 82 -8.79 -10.71 -4.93
N THR A 83 -8.20 -10.49 -6.10
CA THR A 83 -8.20 -11.47 -7.19
C THR A 83 -6.80 -11.63 -7.76
N LEU A 84 -6.46 -12.87 -8.11
CA LEU A 84 -5.26 -13.18 -8.85
C LEU A 84 -5.66 -13.79 -10.18
N THR A 85 -5.22 -13.22 -11.29
CA THR A 85 -5.50 -13.72 -12.63
C THR A 85 -4.22 -14.00 -13.40
N ASP A 86 -4.28 -14.93 -14.35
CA ASP A 86 -3.19 -15.14 -15.30
C ASP A 86 -3.20 -14.10 -16.44
N SER A 87 -2.27 -14.22 -17.38
CA SER A 87 -2.17 -13.32 -18.53
C SER A 87 -3.34 -13.40 -19.51
N GLU A 88 -4.14 -14.48 -19.46
CA GLU A 88 -5.34 -14.66 -20.28
C GLU A 88 -6.60 -14.13 -19.59
N GLY A 89 -6.48 -13.72 -18.31
CA GLY A 89 -7.58 -13.26 -17.48
C GLY A 89 -8.31 -14.40 -16.75
N ASN A 90 -7.79 -15.63 -16.79
CA ASN A 90 -8.37 -16.72 -16.01
C ASN A 90 -8.12 -16.48 -14.52
N VAL A 91 -9.15 -16.67 -13.71
CA VAL A 91 -9.10 -16.44 -12.26
C VAL A 91 -8.39 -17.61 -11.58
N LEU A 92 -7.27 -17.31 -10.93
CA LEU A 92 -6.43 -18.25 -10.18
C LEU A 92 -6.77 -18.25 -8.68
N VAL A 93 -7.14 -17.09 -8.15
CA VAL A 93 -7.64 -16.88 -6.78
C VAL A 93 -8.73 -15.81 -6.86
N ASP A 94 -9.84 -16.05 -6.17
CA ASP A 94 -10.93 -15.09 -6.04
C ASP A 94 -11.39 -15.05 -4.60
N SER A 95 -11.50 -13.85 -4.06
CA SER A 95 -12.11 -13.61 -2.77
C SER A 95 -12.74 -12.23 -2.77
N GLU A 96 -14.00 -12.22 -2.40
CA GLU A 96 -14.82 -11.03 -2.27
C GLU A 96 -15.59 -11.17 -0.97
N THR A 97 -15.44 -10.19 -0.10
CA THR A 97 -16.20 -10.10 1.14
C THR A 97 -17.30 -9.07 0.95
N GLU A 98 -18.56 -9.45 1.14
CA GLU A 98 -19.69 -8.51 1.07
C GLU A 98 -19.72 -7.50 2.26
N SER A 99 -18.77 -7.59 3.19
CA SER A 99 -18.77 -6.81 4.41
C SER A 99 -18.07 -5.45 4.22
N ASN A 100 -18.85 -4.37 4.32
CA ASN A 100 -18.35 -2.98 4.44
C ASN A 100 -17.67 -2.69 5.79
N SER A 101 -17.35 -3.71 6.58
CA SER A 101 -16.85 -3.57 7.96
C SER A 101 -15.55 -4.33 8.12
N ALA A 102 -14.54 -3.69 8.73
CA ALA A 102 -13.18 -4.19 8.93
C ALA A 102 -13.03 -5.46 9.81
N VAL A 103 -14.10 -6.20 10.09
CA VAL A 103 -14.12 -7.17 11.19
C VAL A 103 -14.53 -8.59 10.80
N ASP A 104 -15.28 -8.86 9.74
CA ASP A 104 -15.71 -10.24 9.49
C ASP A 104 -15.78 -10.56 8.00
N THR A 105 -14.80 -11.31 7.51
CA THR A 105 -14.92 -12.59 6.80
C THR A 105 -13.54 -12.98 6.28
N PHE A 106 -12.76 -13.75 7.05
CA PHE A 106 -11.53 -14.38 6.56
C PHE A 106 -11.76 -15.89 6.47
N SER A 107 -11.28 -16.53 5.40
CA SER A 107 -11.27 -17.98 5.31
C SER A 107 -10.20 -18.56 6.25
N ASP A 108 -10.27 -19.85 6.60
CA ASP A 108 -9.29 -20.52 7.48
C ASP A 108 -7.84 -20.45 6.97
N THR A 109 -7.62 -20.10 5.69
CA THR A 109 -6.30 -19.94 5.07
C THR A 109 -5.76 -18.52 5.09
N ASP A 110 -6.59 -17.51 5.36
CA ASP A 110 -6.17 -16.10 5.34
C ASP A 110 -5.81 -15.65 6.76
N GLN A 111 -4.69 -14.93 6.89
CA GLN A 111 -4.19 -14.50 8.18
C GLN A 111 -3.92 -12.99 8.16
N LYS A 112 -4.57 -12.27 9.08
CA LYS A 112 -4.20 -10.90 9.45
C LYS A 112 -3.26 -10.99 10.65
N ALA A 113 -1.96 -10.89 10.41
CA ALA A 113 -0.98 -10.64 11.45
C ALA A 113 -0.84 -9.13 11.65
N GLN A 114 -0.29 -8.70 12.79
CA GLN A 114 -0.14 -7.27 13.11
C GLN A 114 0.63 -6.54 11.99
N GLY A 115 -0.09 -5.80 11.14
CA GLY A 115 0.46 -5.04 10.03
C GLY A 115 0.58 -5.75 8.66
N SER A 116 0.11 -7.00 8.52
CA SER A 116 0.13 -7.71 7.23
C SER A 116 -1.05 -8.66 7.03
N PHE A 117 -1.47 -8.77 5.77
CA PHE A 117 -2.44 -9.72 5.26
C PHE A 117 -1.73 -10.74 4.38
N THR A 118 -1.91 -12.03 4.70
CA THR A 118 -1.44 -13.13 3.87
C THR A 118 -2.62 -13.98 3.43
N ALA A 119 -2.74 -14.24 2.13
CA ALA A 119 -3.89 -14.95 1.59
C ALA A 119 -3.59 -15.67 0.28
N GLY A 120 -4.33 -16.76 0.08
CA GLY A 120 -4.30 -17.59 -1.12
C GLY A 120 -2.93 -18.21 -1.40
N THR A 121 -2.93 -19.34 -2.09
CA THR A 121 -1.73 -19.79 -2.80
C THR A 121 -2.16 -20.27 -4.16
N SER A 122 -1.46 -19.85 -5.21
CA SER A 122 -1.76 -20.33 -6.55
C SER A 122 -0.49 -20.65 -7.32
N ASN A 123 -0.67 -21.48 -8.34
CA ASN A 123 0.40 -21.92 -9.20
C ASN A 123 0.61 -20.88 -10.31
N VAL A 124 1.75 -20.20 -10.26
CA VAL A 124 2.19 -19.26 -11.29
C VAL A 124 3.08 -20.03 -12.27
N ALA A 125 2.62 -20.19 -13.51
CA ALA A 125 3.34 -20.92 -14.54
C ALA A 125 4.73 -20.34 -14.83
N SER A 126 5.60 -21.18 -15.40
CA SER A 126 6.94 -20.78 -15.85
C SER A 126 6.86 -19.58 -16.79
N ARG A 127 7.71 -18.57 -16.58
CA ARG A 127 7.78 -17.34 -17.39
C ARG A 127 6.47 -16.54 -17.49
N ALA A 128 5.45 -16.88 -16.70
CA ALA A 128 4.14 -16.26 -16.80
C ALA A 128 4.07 -14.92 -16.07
N ARG A 129 3.12 -14.10 -16.50
CA ARG A 129 2.68 -12.89 -15.78
C ARG A 129 1.36 -13.18 -15.09
N VAL A 130 1.18 -12.61 -13.91
CA VAL A 130 -0.07 -12.66 -13.16
C VAL A 130 -0.45 -11.27 -12.69
N THR A 131 -1.75 -11.01 -12.61
CA THR A 131 -2.29 -9.73 -12.17
C THR A 131 -2.97 -9.92 -10.83
N LEU A 132 -2.52 -9.17 -9.82
CA LEU A 132 -3.13 -9.09 -8.50
C LEU A 132 -3.94 -7.79 -8.42
N LEU A 133 -5.23 -7.93 -8.16
CA LEU A 133 -6.11 -6.82 -7.78
C LEU A 133 -6.39 -6.91 -6.29
N ILE A 134 -6.28 -5.80 -5.56
CA ILE A 134 -6.68 -5.69 -4.15
C ILE A 134 -7.50 -4.43 -3.98
N GLU A 135 -8.65 -4.54 -3.31
CA GLU A 135 -9.46 -3.42 -2.87
C GLU A 135 -9.60 -3.44 -1.36
N TYR A 136 -9.31 -2.30 -0.73
CA TYR A 136 -9.39 -2.16 0.73
C TYR A 136 -9.78 -0.73 1.09
N SER A 137 -10.27 -0.56 2.31
CA SER A 137 -10.47 0.75 2.92
C SER A 137 -9.76 0.87 4.24
N GLU A 138 -9.41 2.09 4.63
CA GLU A 138 -8.83 2.37 5.93
C GLU A 138 -9.24 3.73 6.47
N LEU A 139 -9.32 3.84 7.80
CA LEU A 139 -9.42 5.11 8.48
C LEU A 139 -8.03 5.73 8.60
N LEU A 140 -7.83 6.90 7.98
CA LEU A 140 -6.54 7.59 7.98
C LEU A 140 -6.19 8.13 9.37
N PRO A 141 -4.94 7.97 9.85
CA PRO A 141 -4.50 8.61 11.08
C PRO A 141 -4.64 10.14 10.99
N TYR A 142 -5.42 10.72 11.90
CA TYR A 142 -5.57 12.18 12.01
C TYR A 142 -4.98 12.71 13.31
N ARG A 143 -3.97 13.58 13.20
CA ARG A 143 -3.29 14.20 14.35
C ARG A 143 -2.91 15.64 14.02
N SER A 144 -3.17 16.55 14.97
CA SER A 144 -2.77 17.96 14.86
C SER A 144 -3.23 18.64 13.56
N GLY A 145 -4.45 18.36 13.11
CA GLY A 145 -5.01 18.98 11.91
C GLY A 145 -4.63 18.31 10.59
N LYS A 146 -3.94 17.15 10.61
CA LYS A 146 -3.41 16.47 9.42
C LYS A 146 -3.89 15.04 9.37
N ALA A 147 -4.40 14.62 8.21
CA ALA A 147 -4.60 13.22 7.87
C ALA A 147 -3.35 12.72 7.13
N VAL A 148 -2.92 11.49 7.37
CA VAL A 148 -1.78 10.88 6.68
C VAL A 148 -2.25 9.66 5.92
N TYR A 149 -1.99 9.63 4.62
CA TYR A 149 -2.17 8.43 3.79
C TYR A 149 -0.80 7.89 3.37
N THR A 150 -0.60 6.60 3.57
CA THR A 150 0.63 5.90 3.17
C THR A 150 0.27 4.72 2.30
N LEU A 151 0.84 4.67 1.11
CA LEU A 151 0.68 3.57 0.18
C LEU A 151 1.98 2.75 0.14
N PRO A 152 1.95 1.45 0.52
CA PRO A 152 3.13 0.60 0.55
C PRO A 152 3.74 0.45 -0.84
N PHE A 153 4.96 0.94 -1.01
CA PHE A 153 5.59 0.99 -2.33
C PHE A 153 7.13 0.99 -2.31
N ALA A 154 7.78 0.87 -1.16
CA ALA A 154 9.23 0.76 -1.07
C ALA A 154 9.76 -0.59 -1.65
N LEU A 155 10.15 -0.61 -2.93
CA LEU A 155 10.54 -1.84 -3.63
C LEU A 155 12.05 -2.09 -3.69
N LYS A 156 12.87 -1.06 -3.48
CA LYS A 156 14.33 -1.11 -3.74
C LYS A 156 15.08 -2.18 -2.94
N GLU A 157 14.63 -2.50 -1.73
CA GLU A 157 15.23 -3.55 -0.89
C GLU A 157 14.86 -4.97 -1.36
N LYS A 158 13.81 -5.11 -2.19
CA LYS A 158 13.23 -6.40 -2.58
C LYS A 158 13.50 -6.77 -4.03
N GLN A 159 13.63 -5.78 -4.91
CA GLN A 159 13.98 -6.01 -6.31
C GLN A 159 14.92 -4.94 -6.87
N ASN A 160 15.75 -5.36 -7.83
CA ASN A 160 16.68 -4.48 -8.53
C ASN A 160 16.15 -4.03 -9.91
N THR A 161 15.05 -4.63 -10.37
CA THR A 161 14.45 -4.32 -11.66
C THR A 161 13.46 -3.17 -11.53
N LYS A 162 13.58 -2.20 -12.42
CA LYS A 162 12.64 -1.08 -12.51
C LYS A 162 11.28 -1.53 -13.01
N LEU A 163 10.23 -0.93 -12.47
CA LEU A 163 8.87 -1.10 -12.94
C LEU A 163 8.75 -0.62 -14.39
N GLU A 164 7.99 -1.36 -15.20
CA GLU A 164 7.60 -0.94 -16.55
C GLU A 164 6.78 0.35 -16.46
N THR A 165 5.74 0.33 -15.63
CA THR A 165 4.82 1.46 -15.42
C THR A 165 4.39 1.58 -13.96
N THR A 166 4.27 2.81 -13.53
CA THR A 166 3.72 3.20 -12.24
C THR A 166 2.70 4.31 -12.44
N SER A 167 1.49 4.15 -11.90
CA SER A 167 0.45 5.18 -11.89
C SER A 167 -0.23 5.22 -10.52
N ILE A 168 -0.33 6.39 -9.92
CA ILE A 168 -1.06 6.61 -8.67
C ILE A 168 -1.99 7.79 -8.90
N LYS A 169 -3.28 7.58 -8.69
CA LYS A 169 -4.32 8.60 -8.79
C LYS A 169 -5.08 8.64 -7.48
N ILE A 170 -5.17 9.82 -6.88
CA ILE A 170 -5.86 10.03 -5.60
C ILE A 170 -6.84 11.18 -5.79
N SER A 171 -8.11 10.94 -5.49
CA SER A 171 -9.11 11.99 -5.35
C SER A 171 -9.44 12.16 -3.87
N ILE A 172 -9.43 13.40 -3.40
CA ILE A 172 -9.63 13.75 -1.99
C ILE A 172 -10.83 14.67 -1.91
N ARG A 173 -11.76 14.36 -1.00
CA ARG A 173 -12.91 15.18 -0.66
C ARG A 173 -13.06 15.25 0.85
N ASP A 174 -13.16 16.46 1.38
CA ASP A 174 -13.50 16.71 2.77
C ASP A 174 -14.63 17.74 2.86
N GLN A 175 -15.52 17.56 3.83
CA GLN A 175 -16.56 18.54 4.16
C GLN A 175 -15.99 19.89 4.63
N ASN A 176 -14.78 19.90 5.17
CA ASN A 176 -14.05 21.10 5.56
C ASN A 176 -13.10 21.56 4.44
N GLU A 177 -12.66 22.81 4.52
CA GLU A 177 -11.64 23.29 3.59
C GLU A 177 -10.29 22.57 3.82
N ILE A 178 -9.74 22.04 2.74
CA ILE A 178 -8.39 21.47 2.72
C ILE A 178 -7.39 22.60 2.45
N ALA A 179 -6.57 22.89 3.47
CA ALA A 179 -5.56 23.96 3.43
C ALA A 179 -4.45 23.65 2.41
N ASN A 180 -3.95 22.42 2.42
CA ASN A 180 -2.88 21.95 1.55
C ASN A 180 -2.88 20.43 1.42
N VAL A 181 -2.24 19.95 0.35
CA VAL A 181 -1.94 18.53 0.11
C VAL A 181 -0.47 18.43 -0.25
N VAL A 182 0.29 17.60 0.45
CA VAL A 182 1.75 17.50 0.29
C VAL A 182 2.18 16.04 0.21
N SER A 183 2.97 15.70 -0.80
CA SER A 183 3.61 14.40 -0.93
C SER A 183 5.09 14.45 -0.52
N ASN A 184 5.62 13.33 -0.04
CA ASN A 184 7.06 13.12 0.15
C ASN A 184 7.83 12.93 -1.18
N TRP A 185 7.13 12.82 -2.32
CA TRP A 185 7.72 12.57 -3.62
C TRP A 185 7.77 13.84 -4.49
N GLN A 186 8.86 14.01 -5.26
CA GLN A 186 9.15 15.24 -5.99
C GLN A 186 8.41 15.39 -7.33
N SER A 187 7.85 14.31 -7.90
CA SER A 187 7.20 14.31 -9.24
C SER A 187 5.69 14.12 -9.18
N VAL A 188 5.07 14.51 -8.07
CA VAL A 188 3.62 14.39 -7.86
C VAL A 188 2.94 15.68 -8.32
N SER A 189 1.92 15.53 -9.17
CA SER A 189 1.02 16.62 -9.55
C SER A 189 -0.10 16.73 -8.53
N THR A 190 -0.36 17.93 -8.01
CA THR A 190 -1.47 18.20 -7.08
C THR A 190 -2.33 19.34 -7.64
N ASN A 191 -3.63 19.11 -7.78
CA ASN A 191 -4.58 20.08 -8.30
C ASN A 191 -5.73 20.29 -7.30
N LYS A 192 -5.95 21.52 -6.85
CA LYS A 192 -7.12 21.91 -6.06
C LYS A 192 -8.30 22.15 -7.01
N ALA A 193 -9.29 21.28 -6.98
CA ALA A 193 -10.49 21.41 -7.81
C ALA A 193 -11.49 22.41 -7.20
N ASP A 194 -11.67 22.37 -5.88
CA ASP A 194 -12.44 23.34 -5.10
C ASP A 194 -11.92 23.44 -3.64
N LYS A 195 -12.65 24.06 -2.71
CA LYS A 195 -12.20 24.22 -1.31
C LYS A 195 -11.98 22.90 -0.57
N GLY A 196 -12.80 21.89 -0.82
CA GLY A 196 -12.76 20.57 -0.17
C GLY A 196 -12.25 19.45 -1.08
N THR A 197 -12.02 19.72 -2.37
CA THR A 197 -11.66 18.71 -3.37
C THR A 197 -10.26 18.90 -3.95
N TRP A 198 -9.44 17.86 -3.91
CA TRP A 198 -8.11 17.81 -4.53
C TRP A 198 -7.91 16.54 -5.35
N ASN A 199 -7.12 16.64 -6.41
CA ASN A 199 -6.66 15.50 -7.19
C ASN A 199 -5.13 15.44 -7.15
N VAL A 200 -4.60 14.24 -6.98
CA VAL A 200 -3.17 13.96 -6.93
C VAL A 200 -2.85 12.88 -7.95
N GLU A 201 -1.85 13.12 -8.77
CA GLU A 201 -1.43 12.19 -9.81
C GLU A 201 0.09 12.02 -9.80
N PHE A 202 0.53 10.78 -9.90
CA PHE A 202 1.92 10.41 -10.12
C PHE A 202 1.98 9.34 -11.19
N GLU A 203 2.76 9.60 -12.24
CA GLU A 203 3.01 8.62 -13.30
C GLU A 203 4.50 8.59 -13.63
N GLN A 204 5.08 7.39 -13.64
CA GLN A 204 6.46 7.18 -14.04
C GLN A 204 6.61 5.85 -14.77
N ASN A 205 7.53 5.81 -15.72
CA ASN A 205 7.96 4.58 -16.38
C ASN A 205 9.42 4.31 -16.05
N LYS A 206 9.82 3.04 -15.97
CA LYS A 206 11.20 2.64 -15.64
C LYS A 206 11.67 3.25 -14.31
N TYR A 207 10.79 3.19 -13.30
CA TYR A 207 10.99 3.72 -11.96
C TYR A 207 11.16 2.58 -10.95
N LEU A 208 12.01 2.80 -9.94
CA LEU A 208 12.17 1.90 -8.81
C LEU A 208 11.99 2.72 -7.53
N PRO A 209 10.84 2.62 -6.85
CA PRO A 209 10.58 3.37 -5.62
C PRO A 209 11.48 2.92 -4.47
N GLU A 210 12.08 3.89 -3.78
CA GLU A 210 12.95 3.65 -2.62
C GLU A 210 12.21 3.78 -1.28
N ASN A 211 11.08 4.46 -1.28
CA ASN A 211 10.27 4.74 -0.10
C ASN A 211 8.80 4.54 -0.45
N ASP A 212 7.94 4.42 0.55
CA ASP A 212 6.50 4.43 0.35
C ASP A 212 6.02 5.79 -0.18
N PHE A 213 4.89 5.76 -0.88
CA PHE A 213 4.20 6.98 -1.27
C PHE A 213 3.42 7.49 -0.06
N MET A 214 3.66 8.73 0.35
CA MET A 214 2.97 9.34 1.49
C MET A 214 2.32 10.67 1.07
N LEU A 215 1.13 10.92 1.58
CA LEU A 215 0.37 12.15 1.41
C LEU A 215 -0.06 12.70 2.78
N ASN A 216 0.07 14.01 2.97
CA ASN A 216 -0.31 14.77 4.17
C ASN A 216 -1.15 15.99 3.82
#